data_AF-A0A0X3TG20-F1
#
_entry.id   AF-A0A0X3TG20-F1
#
_cell.length_a   1.000
_cell.length_b   1.000
_cell.length_c   1.000
_cell.angle_alpha   90.00
_cell.angle_beta   90.00
_cell.angle_gamma   90.00
#
_symmetry.space_group_name_H-M   'P 1'
#
loop_
_entity.id
_entity.type
_entity.pdbx_description
1 polymer ?
#
loop_
_entity_poly.entity_id
_entity_poly.type
_entity_poly.pdbx_seq_one_letter_code
_entity_poly.pdbx_strand_id
1 'polypeptide(L)'
;MDAQQFLTAVSALPDDDLQQVLDGATLVVVQDQDLRLGKSDEAFVIYELGEDRIEDVASLRAYLSDNADDLMRNYYHFNPLSKEYFQTRLRELIQEYGAASFAAQPNSLPEKVVFVEQGELICENQESPRFQYGLYLKLGEAMPALAVNNKVKNWLQSGSAYSDYISVNVCRFSAF
;
A
#
# COMPACT_ATOMS: atom_id res chain seq x y z
N MET A 1 2.90 0.00 4.58
CA MET A 1 4.06 -0.36 5.39
C MET A 1 5.24 -0.15 4.49
N ASP A 2 6.07 0.83 4.77
CA ASP A 2 7.38 0.92 4.11
C ASP A 2 8.41 0.03 4.84
N ALA A 3 9.62 -0.06 4.30
CA ALA A 3 10.70 -0.86 4.92
C ALA A 3 11.03 -0.38 6.34
N GLN A 4 10.96 0.93 6.62
CA GLN A 4 11.29 1.46 7.95
C GLN A 4 10.21 1.10 8.98
N GLN A 5 8.94 1.13 8.59
CA GLN A 5 7.80 0.67 9.39
C GLN A 5 7.91 -0.84 9.64
N PHE A 6 8.29 -1.62 8.62
CA PHE A 6 8.53 -3.05 8.77
C PHE A 6 9.65 -3.35 9.76
N LEU A 7 10.80 -2.68 9.67
CA LEU A 7 11.91 -2.82 10.62
C LEU A 7 11.46 -2.49 12.06
N THR A 8 10.63 -1.47 12.21
CA THR A 8 10.06 -1.08 13.50
C THR A 8 9.14 -2.18 14.04
N ALA A 9 8.25 -2.71 13.19
CA ALA A 9 7.33 -3.79 13.55
C ALA A 9 8.10 -5.09 13.91
N VAL A 10 9.10 -5.48 13.12
CA VAL A 10 9.98 -6.62 13.41
C VAL A 10 10.68 -6.42 14.74
N SER A 11 11.25 -5.25 15.01
CA SER A 11 11.91 -4.94 16.29
C SER A 11 10.97 -5.01 17.50
N ALA A 12 9.68 -4.74 17.30
CA ALA A 12 8.65 -4.80 18.33
C ALA A 12 8.11 -6.22 18.58
N LEU A 13 8.36 -7.19 17.68
CA LEU A 13 7.91 -8.56 17.87
C LEU A 13 8.59 -9.22 19.09
N PRO A 14 7.82 -9.85 19.98
CA PRO A 14 8.36 -10.68 21.06
C PRO A 14 9.22 -11.83 20.53
N ASP A 15 10.23 -12.22 21.29
CA ASP A 15 11.06 -13.38 20.94
C ASP A 15 10.24 -14.68 20.89
N ASP A 16 9.21 -14.82 21.74
CA ASP A 16 8.27 -15.94 21.71
C ASP A 16 7.48 -16.04 20.39
N ASP A 17 7.20 -14.90 19.74
CA ASP A 17 6.53 -14.88 18.44
C ASP A 17 7.51 -15.30 17.34
N LEU A 18 8.74 -14.79 17.38
CA LEU A 18 9.78 -15.22 16.44
C LEU A 18 10.14 -16.69 16.60
N GLN A 19 10.10 -17.23 17.82
CA GLN A 19 10.27 -18.66 18.05
C GLN A 19 9.16 -19.47 17.37
N GLN A 20 7.91 -19.01 17.42
CA GLN A 20 6.83 -19.68 16.71
C GLN A 20 7.01 -19.66 15.19
N VAL A 21 7.62 -18.61 14.63
CA VAL A 21 7.98 -18.57 13.20
C VAL A 21 9.03 -19.63 12.87
N LEU A 22 10.03 -19.82 13.72
CA LEU A 22 11.00 -20.92 13.58
C LEU A 22 10.33 -22.30 13.68
N ASP A 23 9.26 -22.40 14.46
CA ASP A 23 8.47 -23.63 14.62
C ASP A 23 7.43 -23.83 13.49
N GLY A 24 7.42 -22.95 12.48
CA GLY A 24 6.60 -23.08 11.26
C GLY A 24 5.37 -22.15 11.18
N ALA A 25 5.23 -21.17 12.08
CA ALA A 25 4.25 -20.10 11.90
C ALA A 25 4.69 -19.12 10.79
N THR A 26 3.76 -18.29 10.32
CA THR A 26 4.05 -17.24 9.34
C THR A 26 3.93 -15.86 9.93
N LEU A 27 4.61 -14.88 9.33
CA LEU A 27 4.38 -13.47 9.59
C LEU A 27 3.42 -12.90 8.55
N VAL A 28 2.39 -12.22 9.02
CA VAL A 28 1.32 -11.63 8.21
C VAL A 28 1.28 -10.13 8.44
N VAL A 29 1.17 -9.37 7.35
CA VAL A 29 0.99 -7.91 7.40
C VAL A 29 -0.46 -7.59 7.74
N VAL A 30 -0.68 -6.73 8.74
CA VAL A 30 -1.99 -6.27 9.17
C VAL A 30 -2.16 -4.81 8.77
N GLN A 31 -3.07 -4.56 7.84
CA GLN A 31 -3.48 -3.22 7.40
C GLN A 31 -2.30 -2.29 7.05
N ASP A 32 -1.21 -2.88 6.53
CA ASP A 32 0.02 -2.17 6.19
C ASP A 32 0.65 -1.37 7.35
N GLN A 33 0.37 -1.76 8.59
CA GLN A 33 0.80 -1.04 9.80
C GLN A 33 1.53 -1.94 10.80
N ASP A 34 1.10 -3.19 10.95
CA ASP A 34 1.65 -4.11 11.95
C ASP A 34 1.96 -5.49 11.37
N LEU A 35 2.67 -6.28 12.17
CA LEU A 35 2.92 -7.70 11.93
C LEU A 35 2.24 -8.54 13.00
N ARG A 36 1.77 -9.72 12.61
CA ARG A 36 1.30 -10.75 13.54
C ARG A 36 1.67 -12.15 13.05
N LEU A 37 1.54 -13.11 13.95
CA LEU A 37 1.56 -14.52 13.59
C LEU A 37 0.31 -14.92 12.79
N GLY A 38 0.51 -15.80 11.82
CA GLY A 38 -0.51 -16.38 10.97
C GLY A 38 -0.21 -17.83 10.60
N LYS A 39 -0.95 -18.31 9.60
CA LYS A 39 -0.78 -19.65 8.99
C LYS A 39 -0.28 -19.52 7.55
N SER A 40 0.30 -20.59 7.00
CA SER A 40 0.82 -20.58 5.62
C SER A 40 -0.24 -20.40 4.54
N ASP A 41 -1.51 -20.75 4.80
CA ASP A 41 -2.62 -20.56 3.86
C ASP A 41 -3.33 -19.21 4.02
N GLU A 42 -2.83 -18.35 4.92
CA GLU A 42 -3.42 -17.07 5.19
C GLU A 42 -3.07 -16.02 4.13
N ALA A 43 -4.00 -15.12 3.84
CA ALA A 43 -3.72 -13.99 2.97
C ALA A 43 -2.70 -13.04 3.62
N PHE A 44 -1.93 -12.32 2.79
CA PHE A 44 -0.99 -11.28 3.23
C PHE A 44 0.19 -11.80 4.07
N VAL A 45 0.58 -13.06 3.90
CA VAL A 45 1.85 -13.58 4.42
C VAL A 45 3.01 -12.81 3.77
N ILE A 46 3.89 -12.25 4.60
CA ILE A 46 5.12 -11.58 4.17
C ILE A 46 6.35 -12.48 4.34
N TYR A 47 6.32 -13.38 5.32
CA TYR A 47 7.41 -14.31 5.57
C TYR A 47 6.93 -15.63 6.15
N GLU A 48 7.52 -16.72 5.67
CA GLU A 48 7.49 -18.05 6.27
C GLU A 48 8.88 -18.67 6.13
N LEU A 49 9.32 -19.48 7.10
CA LEU A 49 10.68 -20.01 7.13
C LEU A 49 11.02 -20.87 5.90
N GLY A 50 10.06 -21.65 5.40
CA GLY A 50 10.25 -22.52 4.24
C GLY A 50 11.44 -23.48 4.41
N GLU A 51 12.44 -23.36 3.53
CA GLU A 51 13.69 -24.14 3.57
C GLU A 51 14.89 -23.36 4.13
N ASP A 52 14.67 -22.13 4.64
CA ASP A 52 15.73 -21.30 5.19
C ASP A 52 16.37 -21.96 6.41
N ARG A 53 17.71 -22.00 6.44
CA ARG A 53 18.48 -22.56 7.55
C ARG A 53 18.76 -21.52 8.62
N ILE A 54 17.70 -21.04 9.25
CA ILE A 54 17.78 -20.11 10.39
C ILE A 54 17.42 -20.92 11.64
N GLU A 55 18.37 -21.02 12.57
CA GLU A 55 18.26 -21.94 13.72
C GLU A 55 17.91 -21.21 15.04
N ASP A 56 17.95 -19.88 15.07
CA ASP A 56 17.71 -19.10 16.28
C ASP A 56 17.01 -17.75 16.01
N VAL A 57 16.40 -17.21 17.07
CA VAL A 57 15.60 -15.98 17.03
C VAL A 57 16.41 -14.75 16.62
N ALA A 58 17.67 -14.65 17.05
CA ALA A 58 18.50 -13.49 16.73
C ALA A 58 18.86 -13.49 15.24
N SER A 59 19.21 -14.66 14.70
CA SER A 59 19.46 -14.88 13.27
C SER A 59 18.22 -14.60 12.43
N LEU A 60 17.03 -15.02 12.88
CA LEU A 60 15.77 -14.70 12.20
C LEU A 60 15.51 -13.20 12.18
N ARG A 61 15.66 -12.52 13.31
CA ARG A 61 15.45 -11.08 13.40
C ARG A 61 16.43 -10.31 12.51
N ALA A 62 17.69 -10.74 12.46
CA ALA A 62 18.71 -10.18 11.57
C ALA A 62 18.33 -10.39 10.10
N TYR A 63 17.93 -11.61 9.72
CA TYR A 63 17.48 -11.92 8.37
C TYR A 63 16.31 -11.02 7.93
N LEU A 64 15.26 -10.92 8.75
CA LEU A 64 14.10 -10.07 8.45
C LEU A 64 14.51 -8.61 8.28
N SER A 65 15.46 -8.14 9.08
CA SER A 65 15.94 -6.75 9.00
C SER A 65 16.79 -6.50 7.76
N ASP A 66 17.74 -7.39 7.46
CA ASP A 66 18.67 -7.26 6.34
C ASP A 66 17.96 -7.40 4.99
N ASN A 67 16.83 -8.13 4.95
CA ASN A 67 16.05 -8.37 3.73
C ASN A 67 14.75 -7.54 3.67
N ALA A 68 14.59 -6.52 4.54
CA ALA A 68 13.34 -5.75 4.65
C ALA A 68 12.86 -5.19 3.30
N ASP A 69 13.73 -4.53 2.54
CA ASP A 69 13.36 -3.94 1.24
C ASP A 69 12.87 -4.98 0.23
N ASP A 70 13.53 -6.14 0.16
CA ASP A 70 13.18 -7.21 -0.77
C ASP A 70 11.88 -7.92 -0.35
N LEU A 71 11.70 -8.16 0.95
CA LEU A 71 10.45 -8.70 1.50
C LEU A 71 9.27 -7.76 1.19
N MET A 72 9.41 -6.46 1.44
CA MET A 72 8.35 -5.48 1.14
C MET A 72 8.06 -5.38 -0.35
N ARG A 73 9.10 -5.37 -1.19
CA ARG A 73 8.95 -5.33 -2.65
C ARG A 73 8.20 -6.55 -3.17
N ASN A 74 8.57 -7.74 -2.71
CA ASN A 74 7.93 -8.99 -3.10
C ASN A 74 6.49 -9.03 -2.60
N TYR A 75 6.26 -8.65 -1.33
CA TYR A 75 4.93 -8.58 -0.74
C TYR A 75 4.00 -7.69 -1.56
N TYR A 76 4.37 -6.45 -1.85
CA TYR A 76 3.54 -5.53 -2.63
C TYR A 76 3.51 -5.83 -4.12
N HIS A 77 4.40 -6.69 -4.63
CA HIS A 77 4.27 -7.17 -6.00
C HIS A 77 2.92 -7.86 -6.20
N PHE A 78 2.50 -8.67 -5.22
CA PHE A 78 1.31 -9.50 -5.28
C PHE A 78 0.14 -9.00 -4.45
N ASN A 79 0.40 -8.21 -3.41
CA ASN A 79 -0.64 -7.73 -2.50
C ASN A 79 -0.94 -6.24 -2.73
N PRO A 80 -2.23 -5.85 -2.75
CA PRO A 80 -2.60 -4.44 -2.74
C PRO A 80 -2.28 -3.80 -1.39
N LEU A 81 -2.19 -2.47 -1.36
CA LEU A 81 -2.37 -1.74 -0.10
C LEU A 81 -3.74 -2.08 0.48
N SER A 82 -3.83 -2.21 1.78
CA SER A 82 -5.06 -2.16 2.55
C SER A 82 -5.81 -0.86 2.29
N LYS A 83 -7.12 -0.96 2.42
CA LYS A 83 -8.04 0.16 2.20
C LYS A 83 -7.77 1.29 3.21
N GLU A 84 -7.56 0.93 4.46
CA GLU A 84 -7.35 1.86 5.57
C GLU A 84 -6.07 2.69 5.35
N TYR A 85 -4.97 2.03 4.97
CA TYR A 85 -3.70 2.71 4.68
C TYR A 85 -3.83 3.62 3.45
N PHE A 86 -4.36 3.09 2.34
CA PHE A 86 -4.57 3.86 1.11
C PHE A 86 -5.42 5.11 1.36
N GLN A 87 -6.54 4.98 2.08
CA GLN A 87 -7.43 6.11 2.37
C GLN A 87 -6.77 7.15 3.27
N THR A 88 -5.96 6.72 4.23
CA THR A 88 -5.23 7.62 5.12
C THR A 88 -4.19 8.42 4.34
N ARG A 89 -3.36 7.75 3.54
CA ARG A 89 -2.35 8.40 2.71
C ARG A 89 -2.94 9.31 1.66
N LEU A 90 -4.01 8.90 0.98
CA LEU A 90 -4.69 9.75 0.00
C LEU A 90 -5.29 11.00 0.66
N ARG A 91 -5.79 10.89 1.90
CA ARG A 91 -6.29 12.04 2.67
C ARG A 91 -5.18 13.05 2.94
N GLU A 92 -4.00 12.57 3.35
CA GLU A 92 -2.82 13.40 3.61
C GLU A 92 -2.40 14.16 2.34
N LEU A 93 -2.32 13.46 1.21
CA LEU A 93 -1.98 14.06 -0.09
C LEU A 93 -3.02 15.09 -0.54
N ILE A 94 -4.31 14.83 -0.31
CA ILE A 94 -5.40 15.79 -0.59
C ILE A 94 -5.30 17.03 0.31
N GLN A 95 -4.88 16.88 1.57
CA GLN A 95 -4.65 18.01 2.48
C GLN A 95 -3.43 18.83 2.06
N GLU A 96 -2.37 18.17 1.59
CA GLU A 96 -1.12 18.80 1.17
C GLU A 96 -1.27 19.58 -0.15
N TYR A 97 -1.79 18.93 -1.19
CA TYR A 97 -1.85 19.51 -2.55
C TYR A 97 -3.19 20.18 -2.86
N GLY A 98 -4.23 19.92 -2.07
CA GLY A 98 -5.58 20.39 -2.33
C GLY A 98 -6.40 19.40 -3.16
N ALA A 99 -7.68 19.30 -2.83
CA ALA A 99 -8.58 18.32 -3.43
C ALA A 99 -8.73 18.48 -4.96
N ALA A 100 -8.82 19.72 -5.45
CA ALA A 100 -9.00 19.99 -6.89
C ALA A 100 -7.85 19.47 -7.76
N SER A 101 -6.63 19.37 -7.23
CA SER A 101 -5.45 18.91 -7.97
C SER A 101 -5.57 17.44 -8.41
N PHE A 102 -6.40 16.64 -7.73
CA PHE A 102 -6.66 15.23 -8.03
C PHE A 102 -7.90 14.98 -8.89
N ALA A 103 -8.49 16.04 -9.45
CA ALA A 103 -9.67 15.94 -10.30
C ALA A 103 -9.40 16.50 -11.69
N ALA A 104 -9.91 15.81 -12.70
CA ALA A 104 -9.94 16.29 -14.07
C ALA A 104 -11.34 16.78 -14.42
N GLN A 105 -11.44 18.03 -14.89
CA GLN A 105 -12.64 18.54 -15.53
C GLN A 105 -12.80 17.87 -16.91
N PRO A 106 -13.99 17.95 -17.55
CA PRO A 106 -14.15 17.44 -18.90
C PRO A 106 -13.12 18.02 -19.86
N ASN A 107 -12.46 17.16 -20.62
CA ASN A 107 -11.40 17.50 -21.59
C ASN A 107 -10.15 18.16 -20.99
N SER A 108 -9.94 18.07 -19.68
CA SER A 108 -8.71 18.52 -19.02
C SER A 108 -7.95 17.34 -18.40
N LEU A 109 -6.69 17.59 -18.04
CA LEU A 109 -5.91 16.70 -17.18
C LEU A 109 -5.97 17.22 -15.73
N PRO A 110 -5.78 16.36 -14.73
CA PRO A 110 -5.57 16.82 -13.36
C PRO A 110 -4.18 17.47 -13.23
N GLU A 111 -3.91 18.11 -12.10
CA GLU A 111 -2.55 18.58 -11.78
C GLU A 111 -1.69 17.43 -11.23
N LYS A 112 -2.33 16.54 -10.47
CA LYS A 112 -1.71 15.42 -9.76
C LYS A 112 -2.46 14.13 -10.06
N VAL A 113 -1.70 13.06 -10.24
CA VAL A 113 -2.22 11.69 -10.28
C VAL A 113 -1.53 10.85 -9.22
N VAL A 114 -2.19 9.78 -8.81
CA VAL A 114 -1.76 8.92 -7.71
C VAL A 114 -1.26 7.59 -8.25
N PHE A 115 -0.13 7.11 -7.72
CA PHE A 115 0.40 5.77 -7.95
C PHE A 115 0.66 5.07 -6.63
N VAL A 116 0.71 3.74 -6.69
CA VAL A 116 1.23 2.91 -5.60
C VAL A 116 2.56 2.32 -6.04
N GLU A 117 3.60 2.56 -5.26
CA GLU A 117 4.95 2.04 -5.51
C GLU A 117 5.55 1.52 -4.21
N GLN A 118 5.93 0.23 -4.20
CA GLN A 118 6.59 -0.44 -3.07
C GLN A 118 5.93 -0.21 -1.71
N GLY A 119 4.59 -0.23 -1.65
CA GLY A 119 3.86 -0.04 -0.40
C GLY A 119 3.52 1.41 -0.06
N GLU A 120 3.93 2.36 -0.89
CA GLU A 120 3.69 3.78 -0.68
C GLU A 120 2.79 4.38 -1.74
N LEU A 121 2.00 5.38 -1.32
CA LEU A 121 1.14 6.15 -2.19
C LEU A 121 1.87 7.43 -2.58
N ILE A 122 2.16 7.59 -3.86
CA ILE A 122 2.94 8.73 -4.39
C ILE A 122 2.12 9.54 -5.37
N CYS A 123 2.44 10.83 -5.49
CA CYS A 123 1.80 11.77 -6.38
C CYS A 123 2.77 12.26 -7.44
N GLU A 124 2.34 12.27 -8.70
CA GLU A 124 3.12 12.78 -9.81
C GLU A 124 2.34 13.82 -10.61
N ASN A 125 3.08 14.66 -11.32
CA ASN A 125 2.55 15.69 -12.22
C ASN A 125 2.83 15.30 -13.69
N GLN A 126 2.45 16.18 -14.61
CA GLN A 126 2.60 15.95 -16.06
C GLN A 126 4.05 15.82 -16.55
N GLU A 127 5.05 16.11 -15.71
CA GLU A 127 6.47 15.92 -16.05
C GLU A 127 6.84 14.42 -16.01
N SER A 128 6.03 13.60 -15.32
CA SER A 128 6.24 12.16 -15.26
C SER A 128 5.81 11.47 -16.57
N PRO A 129 6.65 10.58 -17.13
CA PRO A 129 6.29 9.80 -18.32
C PRO A 129 5.14 8.81 -18.06
N ARG A 130 4.87 8.46 -16.79
CA ARG A 130 3.77 7.55 -16.43
C ARG A 130 2.47 8.27 -16.09
N PHE A 131 2.45 9.61 -16.04
CA PHE A 131 1.31 10.43 -15.59
C PHE A 131 -0.06 9.99 -16.15
N GLN A 132 -0.14 9.65 -17.43
CA GLN A 132 -1.38 9.23 -18.09
C GLN A 132 -2.04 7.96 -17.50
N TYR A 133 -1.28 7.16 -16.75
CA TYR A 133 -1.72 5.91 -16.14
C TYR A 133 -2.10 6.06 -14.67
N GLY A 134 -1.89 7.24 -14.08
CA GLY A 134 -2.13 7.45 -12.66
C GLY A 134 -3.61 7.57 -12.34
N LEU A 135 -3.93 7.32 -11.07
CA LEU A 135 -5.28 7.39 -10.54
C LEU A 135 -5.67 8.85 -10.22
N TYR A 136 -6.85 9.26 -10.67
CA TYR A 136 -7.46 10.55 -10.37
C TYR A 136 -8.97 10.50 -10.58
N LEU A 137 -9.70 11.48 -10.04
CA LEU A 137 -11.14 11.58 -10.23
C LEU A 137 -11.46 12.23 -11.58
N LYS A 138 -12.15 11.51 -12.46
CA LYS A 138 -12.70 12.06 -13.71
C LYS A 138 -14.11 12.64 -13.46
N LEU A 139 -14.30 13.92 -13.76
CA LEU A 139 -15.60 14.58 -13.68
C LEU A 139 -16.34 14.50 -15.03
N GLY A 140 -17.60 14.10 -15.00
CA GLY A 140 -18.44 13.99 -16.21
C GLY A 140 -18.94 15.34 -16.74
N GLU A 141 -18.96 16.37 -15.91
CA GLU A 141 -19.40 17.72 -16.26
C GLU A 141 -18.49 18.77 -15.62
N ALA A 142 -18.46 19.96 -16.22
CA ALA A 142 -17.67 21.06 -15.70
C ALA A 142 -18.31 21.61 -14.43
N MET A 143 -17.55 21.67 -13.33
CA MET A 143 -18.08 22.08 -12.03
C MET A 143 -17.25 23.21 -11.39
N PRO A 144 -17.86 24.11 -10.60
CA PRO A 144 -17.13 25.08 -9.79
C PRO A 144 -16.20 24.42 -8.77
N ALA A 145 -15.12 25.10 -8.38
CA ALA A 145 -14.09 24.56 -7.49
C ALA A 145 -14.62 23.96 -6.18
N LEU A 146 -15.63 24.58 -5.54
CA LEU A 146 -16.24 24.04 -4.33
C LEU A 146 -16.92 22.69 -4.55
N ALA A 147 -17.60 22.52 -5.69
CA ALA A 147 -18.24 21.27 -6.05
C ALA A 147 -17.22 20.17 -6.37
N VAL A 148 -16.12 20.52 -7.06
CA VAL A 148 -14.98 19.62 -7.29
C VAL A 148 -14.42 19.11 -5.97
N ASN A 149 -14.16 20.00 -5.02
CA ASN A 149 -13.64 19.63 -3.70
C ASN A 149 -14.56 18.63 -2.98
N ASN A 150 -15.88 18.84 -3.06
CA ASN A 150 -16.84 17.91 -2.47
C ASN A 150 -16.86 16.56 -3.19
N LYS A 151 -16.73 16.53 -4.52
CA LYS A 151 -16.64 15.29 -5.29
C LYS A 151 -15.40 14.48 -4.95
N VAL A 152 -14.24 15.11 -4.80
CA VAL A 152 -12.99 14.45 -4.41
C VAL A 152 -13.06 13.92 -2.97
N LYS A 153 -13.64 14.71 -2.04
CA LYS A 153 -13.90 14.22 -0.67
C LYS A 153 -14.81 13.00 -0.67
N ASN A 154 -15.89 13.04 -1.46
CA ASN A 154 -16.80 11.90 -1.58
C ASN A 154 -16.11 10.69 -2.22
N TRP A 155 -15.29 10.89 -3.24
CA TRP A 155 -14.50 9.83 -3.91
C TRP A 155 -13.59 9.09 -2.93
N LEU A 156 -12.95 9.81 -2.01
CA LEU A 156 -12.17 9.24 -0.92
C LEU A 156 -13.06 8.52 0.11
N GLN A 157 -14.09 9.21 0.62
CA GLN A 157 -14.91 8.75 1.75
C GLN A 157 -15.81 7.56 1.40
N SER A 158 -16.32 7.49 0.17
CA SER A 158 -17.13 6.35 -0.30
C SER A 158 -16.30 5.07 -0.49
N GLY A 159 -14.96 5.18 -0.53
CA GLY A 159 -14.08 4.09 -0.93
C GLY A 159 -14.02 3.89 -2.45
N SER A 160 -14.60 4.79 -3.25
CA SER A 160 -14.51 4.73 -4.72
C SER A 160 -13.06 4.85 -5.19
N ALA A 161 -12.26 5.73 -4.58
CA ALA A 161 -10.83 5.86 -4.90
C ALA A 161 -10.07 4.53 -4.73
N TYR A 162 -10.36 3.78 -3.67
CA TYR A 162 -9.75 2.48 -3.44
C TYR A 162 -10.26 1.44 -4.45
N SER A 163 -11.54 1.48 -4.80
CA SER A 163 -12.12 0.60 -5.81
C SER A 163 -11.49 0.83 -7.19
N ASP A 164 -11.22 2.09 -7.53
CA ASP A 164 -10.52 2.45 -8.77
C ASP A 164 -9.05 1.97 -8.73
N TYR A 165 -8.36 2.13 -7.60
CA TYR A 165 -7.00 1.59 -7.39
C TYR A 165 -6.95 0.07 -7.64
N ILE A 166 -7.86 -0.69 -7.03
CA ILE A 166 -7.94 -2.14 -7.25
C ILE A 166 -8.27 -2.43 -8.72
N SER A 167 -9.23 -1.72 -9.31
CA SER A 167 -9.67 -1.95 -10.69
C SER A 167 -8.56 -1.77 -11.72
N VAL A 168 -7.68 -0.77 -11.54
CA VAL A 168 -6.53 -0.53 -12.42
C VAL A 168 -5.46 -1.61 -12.27
N ASN A 169 -5.44 -2.32 -11.13
CA ASN A 169 -4.44 -3.33 -10.81
C ASN A 169 -5.02 -4.76 -10.73
N VAL A 170 -6.24 -5.00 -11.22
CA VAL A 170 -6.90 -6.34 -11.15
C VAL A 170 -5.99 -7.42 -11.70
N CYS A 171 -5.39 -7.22 -12.89
CA CYS A 171 -4.52 -8.24 -13.49
C CYS A 171 -3.27 -8.57 -12.65
N ARG A 172 -2.82 -7.63 -11.81
CA ARG A 172 -1.68 -7.84 -10.90
C ARG A 172 -2.09 -8.64 -9.66
N PHE A 173 -3.29 -8.41 -9.14
CA PHE A 173 -3.75 -9.01 -7.88
C PHE A 173 -4.61 -10.26 -8.06
N SER A 174 -5.13 -10.53 -9.27
CA SER A 174 -5.97 -11.69 -9.59
C SER A 174 -5.20 -12.90 -10.14
N ALA A 175 -3.86 -12.91 -10.04
CA ALA A 175 -3.01 -13.98 -10.56
C ALA A 175 -2.87 -15.20 -9.61
N PHE A 176 -3.80 -15.36 -8.66
CA PHE A 176 -3.85 -16.50 -7.74
C PHE A 176 -5.04 -17.40 -8.06
#